data_AF-A0A261KVZ2-F1
#
_entry.id   AF-A0A261KVZ2-F1
#
_cell.length_a   1.000
_cell.length_b   1.000
_cell.length_c   1.000
_cell.angle_alpha   90.00
_cell.angle_beta   90.00
_cell.angle_gamma   90.00
#
_symmetry.space_group_name_H-M   'P 1'
#
loop_
_entity.id
_entity.type
_entity.pdbx_description
1 polymer ?
#
loop_
_entity_poly.entity_id
_entity_poly.type
_entity_poly.pdbx_seq_one_letter_code
_entity_poly.pdbx_strand_id
1 'polypeptide(L)'
;MRWKASGKRVKRGLYCSSNGSLINADCNGSANIIRKVSAQLNFDLTKACRAVLTLPKRYFGDSLSKQYRKDCEAARFQPAASHPLRIPVFLKRGEVNNQNVT
;
A
#
# COMPACT_ATOMS: atom_id res chain seq x y z
N MET A 1 -30.34 11.63 -19.98
CA MET A 1 -30.03 11.22 -18.59
C MET A 1 -28.75 11.93 -18.14
N ARG A 2 -28.72 12.48 -16.92
CA ARG A 2 -27.54 13.16 -16.37
C ARG A 2 -26.64 12.14 -15.67
N TRP A 3 -25.34 12.20 -15.90
CA TRP A 3 -24.37 11.32 -15.22
C TRP A 3 -24.42 11.55 -13.70
N LYS A 4 -24.51 10.46 -12.93
CA LYS A 4 -24.58 10.46 -11.47
C LYS A 4 -23.32 9.78 -10.90
N ALA A 5 -22.59 10.52 -10.07
CA ALA A 5 -21.42 9.98 -9.39
C ALA A 5 -21.80 8.91 -8.35
N SER A 6 -20.95 7.89 -8.19
CA SER A 6 -21.13 6.81 -7.22
C SER A 6 -20.66 7.15 -5.79
N GLY A 7 -20.23 8.39 -5.55
CA GLY A 7 -19.65 8.85 -4.29
C GLY A 7 -19.05 10.25 -4.40
N LYS A 8 -18.41 10.73 -3.33
CA LYS A 8 -17.91 12.11 -3.19
C LYS A 8 -16.48 12.12 -2.64
N ARG A 9 -15.62 12.97 -3.20
CA ARG A 9 -14.29 13.25 -2.62
C ARG A 9 -14.48 14.15 -1.39
N VAL A 10 -13.96 13.71 -0.24
CA VAL A 10 -14.07 14.46 1.02
C VAL A 10 -12.91 15.46 1.13
N LYS A 11 -11.69 14.96 0.96
CA LYS A 11 -10.45 15.76 0.95
C LYS A 11 -9.42 15.12 0.02
N ARG A 12 -8.25 15.75 -0.16
CA ARG A 12 -7.15 15.13 -0.94
C ARG A 12 -6.76 13.79 -0.31
N GLY A 13 -6.65 12.76 -1.15
CA GLY A 13 -6.34 11.39 -0.71
C GLY A 13 -7.51 10.62 -0.10
N LEU A 14 -8.70 11.22 0.10
CA LEU A 14 -9.85 10.55 0.75
C LEU A 14 -11.14 10.68 -0.07
N TYR A 15 -11.73 9.55 -0.40
CA TYR A 15 -12.97 9.42 -1.16
C TYR A 15 -14.02 8.65 -0.33
N CYS A 16 -15.24 9.16 -0.29
CA CYS A 16 -16.39 8.50 0.33
C CYS A 16 -17.26 7.90 -0.77
N SER A 17 -17.41 6.57 -0.75
CA SER A 17 -18.30 5.84 -1.64
C SER A 17 -19.77 6.01 -1.21
N SER A 18 -20.71 5.74 -2.10
CA SER A 18 -22.16 5.82 -1.83
C SER A 18 -22.63 4.93 -0.68
N ASN A 19 -21.91 3.86 -0.38
CA ASN A 19 -22.15 2.97 0.77
C ASN A 19 -21.53 3.51 2.09
N GLY A 20 -21.00 4.73 2.10
CA GLY A 20 -20.35 5.34 3.27
C GLY A 20 -18.91 4.90 3.52
N SER A 21 -18.34 4.03 2.67
CA SER A 21 -16.94 3.58 2.84
C SER A 21 -15.95 4.68 2.49
N LEU A 22 -14.99 4.93 3.39
CA LEU A 22 -13.86 5.81 3.17
C LEU A 22 -12.70 5.03 2.55
N ILE A 23 -12.33 5.39 1.32
CA ILE A 23 -11.24 4.77 0.56
C ILE A 23 -10.25 5.83 0.09
N ASN A 24 -9.02 5.42 -0.21
CA ASN A 24 -8.05 6.34 -0.81
C ASN A 24 -8.54 6.78 -2.21
N ALA A 25 -8.46 8.09 -2.48
CA ALA A 25 -8.96 8.66 -3.73
C ALA A 25 -8.21 8.16 -4.97
N ASP A 26 -6.90 7.96 -4.88
CA ASP A 26 -6.07 7.45 -5.98
C ASP A 26 -6.37 5.96 -6.22
N CYS A 27 -6.58 5.17 -5.15
CA CYS A 27 -7.03 3.79 -5.27
C CYS A 27 -8.40 3.68 -5.97
N ASN A 28 -9.34 4.57 -5.64
CA ASN A 28 -10.63 4.62 -6.35
C ASN A 28 -10.45 4.96 -7.84
N GLY A 29 -9.54 5.88 -8.16
CA GLY A 29 -9.13 6.19 -9.53
C GLY A 29 -8.60 4.97 -10.28
N SER A 30 -7.61 4.27 -9.69
CA SER A 30 -7.04 3.05 -10.25
C SER A 30 -8.09 1.95 -10.48
N ALA A 31 -9.00 1.75 -9.52
CA ALA A 31 -10.08 0.77 -9.66
C ALA A 31 -11.05 1.10 -10.81
N ASN A 32 -11.38 2.39 -11.01
CA ASN A 32 -12.19 2.82 -12.15
C ASN A 32 -11.50 2.56 -13.49
N ILE A 33 -10.18 2.78 -13.58
CA ILE A 33 -9.40 2.50 -14.79
C ILE A 33 -9.39 1.00 -15.08
N ILE A 34 -9.10 0.17 -14.07
CA ILE A 34 -9.12 -1.30 -14.20
C ILE A 34 -10.48 -1.76 -14.73
N ARG A 35 -11.59 -1.26 -14.15
CA ARG A 35 -12.95 -1.59 -14.60
C ARG A 35 -13.22 -1.17 -16.05
N LYS A 36 -12.71 0.00 -16.46
CA LYS A 36 -12.86 0.47 -17.83
C LYS A 36 -12.13 -0.45 -18.81
N VAL A 37 -10.88 -0.81 -18.50
CA VAL A 37 -10.07 -1.69 -19.35
C VAL A 37 -10.66 -3.10 -19.41
N SER A 38 -11.11 -3.65 -18.27
CA SER A 38 -11.76 -4.96 -18.25
C SER A 38 -13.02 -5.00 -19.11
N ALA A 39 -13.82 -3.92 -19.10
CA ALA A 39 -15.01 -3.80 -19.94
C ALA A 39 -14.66 -3.60 -21.43
N GLN A 40 -13.61 -2.84 -21.75
CA GLN A 40 -13.19 -2.59 -23.13
C GLN A 40 -12.59 -3.83 -23.80
N LEU A 41 -11.80 -4.61 -23.06
CA LEU A 41 -11.11 -5.79 -23.57
C LEU A 41 -11.88 -7.09 -23.34
N ASN A 42 -12.99 -7.03 -22.60
CA ASN A 42 -13.76 -8.18 -22.14
C ASN A 42 -12.86 -9.28 -21.52
N PHE A 43 -11.91 -8.86 -20.68
CA PHE A 43 -10.87 -9.72 -20.11
C PHE A 43 -10.80 -9.56 -18.59
N ASP A 44 -10.61 -10.67 -17.88
CA ASP A 44 -10.43 -10.67 -16.42
C ASP A 44 -8.98 -10.34 -16.04
N LEU A 45 -8.78 -9.13 -15.50
CA LEU A 45 -7.48 -8.66 -15.05
C LEU A 45 -7.03 -9.31 -13.72
N THR A 46 -7.86 -10.09 -13.04
CA THR A 46 -7.55 -10.66 -11.71
C THR A 46 -6.25 -11.46 -11.72
N LYS A 47 -6.05 -12.34 -12.70
CA LYS A 47 -4.83 -13.15 -12.81
C LYS A 47 -3.59 -12.29 -13.09
N ALA A 48 -3.72 -11.28 -13.96
CA ALA A 48 -2.64 -10.36 -14.27
C ALA A 48 -2.25 -9.51 -13.06
N CYS A 49 -3.23 -8.93 -12.36
CA CYS A 49 -3.00 -8.18 -11.12
C CYS A 49 -2.34 -9.05 -10.05
N ARG A 50 -2.80 -10.30 -9.87
CA ARG A 50 -2.14 -11.24 -8.95
C ARG A 50 -0.69 -11.47 -9.31
N ALA A 51 -0.40 -11.80 -10.58
CA ALA A 51 0.97 -11.99 -11.04
C ALA A 51 1.84 -10.77 -10.70
N VAL A 52 1.37 -9.56 -11.01
CA VAL A 52 2.09 -8.31 -10.72
C VAL A 52 2.36 -8.12 -9.23
N LEU A 53 1.37 -8.38 -8.37
CA LEU A 53 1.53 -8.21 -6.91
C LEU A 53 2.36 -9.31 -6.26
N THR A 54 2.46 -10.49 -6.88
CA THR A 54 3.28 -11.61 -6.40
C THR A 54 4.74 -11.55 -6.85
N LEU A 55 5.09 -10.66 -7.79
CA LEU A 55 6.47 -10.51 -8.25
C LEU A 55 7.37 -10.10 -7.07
N PRO A 56 8.48 -10.82 -6.81
CA PRO A 56 9.43 -10.39 -5.80
C PRO A 56 10.02 -9.04 -6.22
N LYS A 57 10.10 -8.11 -5.27
CA LYS A 57 10.71 -6.80 -5.49
C LYS A 57 12.17 -7.00 -5.90
N ARG A 58 12.50 -6.61 -7.13
CA ARG A 58 13.86 -6.66 -7.65
C ARG A 58 14.66 -5.50 -7.07
N TYR A 59 15.66 -5.81 -6.26
CA TYR A 59 16.64 -4.84 -5.82
C TYR A 59 17.88 -4.99 -6.71
N PHE A 60 18.31 -3.91 -7.33
CA PHE A 60 19.60 -3.91 -8.01
C PHE A 60 20.67 -3.76 -6.93
N GLY A 61 21.64 -4.68 -6.91
CA GLY A 61 22.73 -4.71 -5.92
C GLY A 61 23.51 -3.40 -5.88
N ASP A 62 23.52 -2.66 -6.98
CA ASP A 62 24.23 -1.38 -7.12
C ASP A 62 23.40 -0.17 -6.67
N SER A 63 22.06 -0.28 -6.62
CA SER A 63 21.15 0.83 -6.28
C SER A 63 20.80 0.92 -4.79
N LEU A 64 21.31 0.00 -3.96
CA LEU A 64 21.08 0.01 -2.52
C LEU A 64 22.00 1.01 -1.83
N SER A 65 21.58 1.57 -0.70
CA SER A 65 22.48 2.40 0.11
C SER A 65 23.58 1.52 0.71
N LYS A 66 24.76 2.10 0.96
CA LYS A 66 25.85 1.39 1.66
C LYS A 66 25.40 0.86 3.03
N GLN A 67 24.53 1.61 3.73
CA GLN A 67 23.96 1.19 5.01
C GLN A 67 23.09 -0.07 4.87
N TYR A 68 22.17 -0.09 3.90
CA TYR A 68 21.31 -1.24 3.67
C TYR A 68 22.10 -2.52 3.34
N ARG A 69 23.22 -2.41 2.60
CA ARG A 69 24.11 -3.56 2.33
C ARG A 69 24.75 -4.09 3.62
N LYS A 70 25.32 -3.21 4.44
CA LYS A 70 25.94 -3.58 5.74
C LYS A 70 24.93 -4.24 6.69
N ASP A 71 23.71 -3.70 6.77
CA ASP A 71 22.66 -4.25 7.63
C ASP A 71 22.21 -5.65 7.16
N CYS A 72 22.14 -5.88 5.84
CA CYS A 72 21.85 -7.21 5.29
C CYS A 72 22.99 -8.21 5.52
N GLU A 73 24.25 -7.78 5.40
CA GLU A 73 25.42 -8.61 5.71
C GLU A 73 25.47 -8.99 7.20
N ALA A 74 25.22 -8.03 8.10
CA ALA A 74 25.12 -8.28 9.53
C ALA A 74 23.95 -9.22 9.90
N ALA A 75 22.83 -9.13 9.20
CA ALA A 75 21.70 -10.05 9.38
C ALA A 75 22.01 -11.48 8.91
N ARG A 76 22.90 -11.65 7.92
CA ARG A 76 23.39 -12.98 7.48
C ARG A 76 24.44 -13.56 8.42
N PHE A 77 25.26 -12.71 9.04
CA PHE A 77 26.24 -13.08 10.06
C PHE A 77 25.62 -12.99 11.47
N GLN A 78 24.52 -13.72 11.72
CA GLN A 78 24.16 -14.03 13.10
C GLN A 78 24.89 -15.33 13.49
N PRO A 79 25.96 -15.29 14.30
CA PRO A 79 26.45 -16.51 14.93
C PRO A 79 25.30 -17.05 15.79
N ALA A 80 25.09 -18.36 15.74
CA ALA A 80 24.08 -19.08 16.50
C ALA A 80 24.41 -19.07 18.02
N ALA A 81 24.50 -17.89 18.62
CA ALA A 81 24.72 -17.67 20.05
C ALA A 81 23.45 -17.06 20.64
N SER A 82 22.57 -17.98 21.07
CA SER A 82 21.52 -17.83 22.08
C SER A 82 21.39 -16.44 22.71
N HIS A 83 20.48 -15.61 22.19
CA HIS A 83 19.92 -14.48 22.92
C HIS A 83 18.39 -14.53 22.77
N PRO A 84 17.62 -14.44 23.87
CA PRO A 84 16.17 -14.56 23.81
C PRO A 84 15.58 -13.44 22.95
N LEU A 85 14.61 -13.82 22.12
CA LEU A 85 13.92 -12.98 21.14
C LEU A 85 13.40 -11.67 21.76
N ARG A 86 14.16 -10.59 21.64
CA ARG A 86 13.64 -9.24 21.84
C ARG A 86 13.25 -8.69 20.48
N ILE A 87 11.99 -8.94 20.12
CA ILE A 87 11.34 -8.33 18.96
C ILE A 87 11.51 -6.80 19.09
N PRO A 88 12.12 -6.08 18.13
CA PRO A 88 12.04 -4.63 18.12
C PRO A 88 10.57 -4.26 17.86
N VAL A 89 9.89 -3.85 18.92
CA VAL A 89 8.57 -3.24 18.85
C VAL A 89 8.73 -1.94 18.08
N PHE A 90 8.29 -1.92 16.83
CA PHE A 90 8.15 -0.69 16.05
C PHE A 90 7.11 0.19 16.77
N LEU A 91 7.59 1.25 17.43
CA LEU A 91 6.78 2.16 18.24
C LEU A 91 5.68 2.81 17.37
N LYS A 92 4.51 2.97 17.97
CA LYS A 92 3.25 3.33 17.31
C LYS A 92 3.31 4.63 16.50
N ARG A 93 2.65 4.52 15.34
CA ARG A 93 1.95 5.55 14.56
C ARG A 93 1.42 6.69 15.45
N GLY A 94 1.78 7.93 15.12
CA GLY A 94 1.32 9.11 15.86
C GLY A 94 -0.20 9.23 15.93
N GLU A 95 -0.71 9.33 17.15
CA GLU A 95 -2.06 9.81 17.44
C GLU A 95 -2.05 11.34 17.32
N VAL A 96 -2.84 11.85 16.38
CA VAL A 96 -3.14 13.28 16.25
C VAL A 96 -4.23 13.59 17.28
N ASN A 97 -3.88 14.37 18.30
CA ASN A 97 -4.82 14.92 19.28
C ASN A 97 -5.91 15.72 18.59
N ASN A 98 -7.17 15.38 18.86
CA ASN A 98 -8.32 16.20 18.50
C ASN A 98 -9.06 16.58 19.80
N GLN A 99 -8.49 17.55 20.51
CA GLN A 99 -9.26 18.34 21.47
C GLN A 99 -9.64 19.65 20.77
N ASN A 100 -10.90 20.06 20.99
CA ASN A 100 -11.55 21.30 20.55
C ASN A 100 -12.29 21.25 19.21
N VAL A 101 -13.58 20.91 19.26
CA VAL A 101 -14.66 21.71 18.66
C VAL A 101 -15.84 21.69 19.62
N THR A 102 -16.23 22.88 20.07
CA THR A 102 -17.46 23.25 20.80
C THR A 102 -18.74 22.75 20.14
#